data_AF-A0A9R1DNH6-F1
#
_entry.id   AF-A0A9R1DNH6-F1
#
_cell.length_a   1.000
_cell.length_b   1.000
_cell.length_c   1.000
_cell.angle_alpha   90.00
_cell.angle_beta   90.00
_cell.angle_gamma   90.00
#
_symmetry.space_group_name_H-M   'P 1'
#
loop_
_entity.id
_entity.type
_entity.pdbx_description
1 polymer ?
#
loop_
_entity_poly.entity_id
_entity_poly.type
_entity_poly.pdbx_seq_one_letter_code
_entity_poly.pdbx_strand_id
1 'polypeptide(L)'
;GKTVYLFGSTEPQQLDVNGELKIVVVPVVLAVDCPFPPSDKIAINFVQTGKEEIVPMEEMKMSWVPYVPLQDRFGGIESLKTKIFTLCCTQRRSALNRMKTESANKFYYYTPSDMPLNPPEDEDGTVVRVIYPLEPPIVCDFDLMDDYKVLAHKLVKDEGLPEDEREKIEEFLKEKVKQRKIEVEQAEEARKKAIEGMDPKQRVAFENMKLYKFYPVKTPDTPDVNNMKSRYINRYYRRAHYLM
;
A
#
# COMPACT_ATOMS: atom_id res chain seq x y z
N GLY A 1 -20.35 21.85 2.02
CA GLY A 1 -19.87 20.46 1.92
C GLY A 1 -18.36 20.43 1.93
N LYS A 2 -17.78 19.41 2.58
CA LYS A 2 -16.33 19.12 2.58
C LYS A 2 -15.89 18.51 1.24
N THR A 3 -14.60 18.58 0.94
CA THR A 3 -14.01 17.87 -0.21
C THR A 3 -13.59 16.48 0.23
N VAL A 4 -13.98 15.46 -0.53
CA VAL A 4 -13.75 14.06 -0.18
C VAL A 4 -13.14 13.32 -1.36
N TYR A 5 -12.07 12.58 -1.10
CA TYR A 5 -11.41 11.70 -2.06
C TYR A 5 -11.69 10.24 -1.69
N LEU A 6 -12.13 9.45 -2.67
CA LEU A 6 -12.55 8.07 -2.50
C LEU A 6 -11.66 7.14 -3.31
N PHE A 7 -11.20 6.06 -2.70
CA PHE A 7 -10.53 4.96 -3.41
C PHE A 7 -10.92 3.61 -2.82
N GLY A 8 -10.93 2.59 -3.67
CA GLY A 8 -11.20 1.21 -3.27
C GLY A 8 -9.90 0.51 -2.87
N SER A 9 -10.02 -0.42 -1.93
CA SER A 9 -9.00 -1.42 -1.63
C SER A 9 -9.68 -2.77 -1.36
N THR A 10 -8.89 -3.81 -1.18
CA THR A 10 -9.37 -5.16 -0.89
C THR A 10 -8.58 -5.81 0.21
N GLU A 11 -9.25 -6.52 1.11
CA GLU A 11 -8.61 -7.17 2.25
C GLU A 11 -8.93 -8.67 2.27
N PRO A 12 -7.91 -9.55 2.18
CA PRO A 12 -8.12 -10.98 2.35
C PRO A 12 -8.48 -11.27 3.80
N GLN A 13 -9.62 -11.93 4.01
CA GLN A 13 -10.13 -12.30 5.32
C GLN A 13 -10.57 -13.76 5.31
N GLN A 14 -10.37 -14.47 6.41
CA GLN A 14 -10.80 -15.85 6.55
C GLN A 14 -12.21 -15.89 7.16
N LEU A 15 -13.21 -16.25 6.35
CA LEU A 15 -14.63 -16.15 6.68
C LEU A 15 -15.34 -17.48 6.58
N ASP A 16 -16.34 -17.66 7.44
CA ASP A 16 -17.34 -18.69 7.24
C ASP A 16 -18.27 -18.27 6.11
N VAL A 17 -18.26 -19.06 5.03
CA VAL A 17 -19.16 -18.93 3.89
C VAL A 17 -19.93 -20.25 3.78
N ASN A 18 -21.18 -20.23 4.24
CA ASN A 18 -22.09 -21.38 4.20
C ASN A 18 -21.57 -22.62 4.97
N GLY A 19 -20.93 -22.43 6.12
CA GLY A 19 -20.38 -23.48 6.97
C GLY A 19 -18.95 -23.92 6.59
N GLU A 20 -18.35 -23.28 5.58
CA GLU A 20 -16.98 -23.54 5.15
C GLU A 20 -16.08 -22.32 5.35
N LEU A 21 -14.93 -22.54 5.98
CA LEU A 21 -13.94 -21.50 6.20
C LEU A 21 -13.15 -21.22 4.91
N LYS A 22 -13.35 -20.04 4.33
CA LYS A 22 -12.75 -19.63 3.04
C LYS A 22 -12.02 -18.29 3.17
N ILE A 23 -10.95 -18.13 2.38
CA ILE A 23 -10.32 -16.82 2.21
C ILE A 23 -11.19 -16.01 1.22
N VAL A 24 -11.77 -14.93 1.70
CA VAL A 24 -12.61 -14.01 0.94
C VAL A 24 -11.92 -12.67 0.85
N VAL A 25 -11.87 -12.10 -0.35
CA VAL A 25 -11.31 -10.77 -0.60
C VAL A 25 -12.42 -9.74 -0.38
N VAL A 26 -12.42 -9.09 0.78
CA VAL A 26 -13.46 -8.13 1.18
C VAL A 26 -13.15 -6.77 0.55
N PRO A 27 -14.04 -6.20 -0.27
CA PRO A 27 -13.83 -4.86 -0.82
C PRO A 27 -14.07 -3.81 0.27
N VAL A 28 -13.15 -2.86 0.41
CA VAL A 28 -13.28 -1.73 1.33
C VAL A 28 -13.22 -0.42 0.57
N VAL A 29 -13.99 0.57 1.01
CA VAL A 29 -13.94 1.93 0.46
C VAL A 29 -13.29 2.84 1.48
N LEU A 30 -12.30 3.61 1.04
CA LEU A 30 -11.61 4.59 1.85
C LEU A 30 -12.06 5.97 1.43
N ALA A 31 -12.45 6.79 2.40
CA ALA A 31 -12.78 8.20 2.19
C ALA A 31 -11.80 9.09 2.96
N VAL A 32 -11.28 10.07 2.24
CA VAL A 32 -10.30 11.03 2.73
C VAL A 32 -10.93 12.41 2.70
N ASP A 33 -11.24 12.94 3.88
CA ASP A 33 -11.72 14.31 4.08
C ASP A 33 -10.50 15.24 4.08
N CYS A 34 -10.27 15.86 2.92
CA CYS A 34 -9.15 16.77 2.68
C CYS A 34 -9.52 17.76 1.56
N PRO A 35 -9.12 19.04 1.66
CA PRO A 35 -9.29 19.99 0.56
C PRO A 35 -8.34 19.75 -0.64
N PHE A 36 -7.31 18.94 -0.48
CA PHE A 36 -6.30 18.61 -1.51
C PHE A 36 -6.31 17.10 -1.82
N PRO A 37 -5.96 16.69 -3.05
CA PRO A 37 -5.84 15.28 -3.39
C PRO A 37 -4.81 14.62 -2.47
N PRO A 38 -5.12 13.43 -1.94
CA PRO A 38 -4.32 12.84 -0.88
C PRO A 38 -3.07 12.14 -1.38
N SER A 39 -2.87 12.04 -2.71
CA SER A 39 -1.65 11.54 -3.34
C SER A 39 -1.70 11.80 -4.86
N ASP A 40 -0.54 11.93 -5.50
CA ASP A 40 -0.34 11.95 -6.97
C ASP A 40 0.51 10.75 -7.46
N LYS A 41 0.83 9.81 -6.57
CA LYS A 41 1.60 8.59 -6.84
C LYS A 41 0.85 7.36 -6.35
N ILE A 42 1.18 6.23 -6.96
CA ILE A 42 0.69 4.92 -6.52
C ILE A 42 1.86 3.98 -6.29
N ALA A 43 1.78 3.21 -5.22
CA ALA A 43 2.62 2.06 -4.93
C ALA A 43 2.00 0.84 -5.62
N ILE A 44 2.80 0.11 -6.38
CA ILE A 44 2.44 -1.14 -7.02
C ILE A 44 3.15 -2.27 -6.27
N ASN A 45 2.37 -3.15 -5.64
CA ASN A 45 2.89 -4.30 -4.92
C ASN A 45 2.99 -5.52 -5.82
N PHE A 46 4.21 -6.05 -6.00
CA PHE A 46 4.44 -7.27 -6.77
C PHE A 46 4.40 -8.48 -5.82
N VAL A 47 3.25 -9.15 -5.76
CA VAL A 47 2.97 -10.27 -4.83
C VAL A 47 4.05 -11.37 -4.87
N GLN A 48 4.57 -11.69 -6.06
CA GLN A 48 5.55 -12.77 -6.25
C GLN A 48 6.94 -12.44 -5.71
N THR A 49 7.35 -11.16 -5.79
CA THR A 49 8.71 -10.75 -5.43
C THR A 49 8.76 -9.99 -4.11
N GLY A 50 7.60 -9.58 -3.56
CA GLY A 50 7.52 -8.68 -2.42
C GLY A 50 8.06 -7.27 -2.71
N LYS A 51 8.43 -6.98 -3.96
CA LYS A 51 8.92 -5.66 -4.36
C LYS A 51 7.75 -4.69 -4.43
N GLU A 52 8.00 -3.46 -4.02
CA GLU A 52 7.10 -2.35 -4.29
C GLU A 52 7.77 -1.35 -5.24
N GLU A 53 6.98 -0.80 -6.16
CA GLU A 53 7.38 0.26 -7.08
C GLU A 53 6.44 1.45 -6.92
N ILE A 54 6.98 2.62 -6.59
CA ILE A 54 6.21 3.87 -6.52
C ILE A 54 6.31 4.56 -7.89
N VAL A 55 5.15 4.79 -8.52
CA VAL A 55 5.06 5.45 -9.83
C VAL A 55 4.10 6.64 -9.78
N PRO A 56 4.35 7.71 -10.56
CA PRO A 56 3.37 8.78 -10.75
C PRO A 56 2.05 8.26 -11.32
N MET A 57 0.93 8.77 -10.81
CA MET A 57 -0.41 8.40 -11.31
C MET A 57 -0.57 8.68 -12.80
N GLU A 58 0.06 9.72 -13.33
CA GLU A 58 -0.01 10.09 -14.75
C GLU A 58 0.55 9.00 -15.68
N GLU A 59 1.64 8.34 -15.29
CA GLU A 59 2.24 7.24 -16.04
C GLU A 59 1.28 6.07 -16.16
N MET A 60 0.54 5.80 -15.07
CA MET A 60 -0.46 4.76 -14.99
C MET A 60 -1.83 5.18 -15.55
N LYS A 61 -1.95 6.41 -16.05
CA LYS A 61 -3.21 7.00 -16.51
C LYS A 61 -4.30 6.91 -15.45
N MET A 62 -3.93 7.25 -14.22
CA MET A 62 -4.81 7.34 -13.06
C MET A 62 -5.00 8.81 -12.68
N SER A 63 -6.20 9.18 -12.20
CA SER A 63 -6.47 10.54 -11.74
C SER A 63 -7.62 10.56 -10.72
N TRP A 64 -7.64 11.61 -9.89
CA TRP A 64 -8.79 11.93 -9.05
C TRP A 64 -9.85 12.62 -9.91
N VAL A 65 -10.87 11.86 -10.31
CA VAL A 65 -11.93 12.36 -11.17
C VAL A 65 -13.17 12.74 -10.36
N PRO A 66 -13.93 13.78 -10.75
CA PRO A 66 -15.21 14.10 -10.13
C PRO A 66 -16.14 12.89 -10.11
N TYR A 67 -16.70 12.55 -8.94
CA TYR A 67 -17.70 11.49 -8.84
C TYR A 67 -18.97 11.90 -9.56
N VAL A 68 -19.43 11.04 -10.48
CA VAL A 68 -20.69 11.21 -11.20
C VAL A 68 -21.72 10.24 -10.62
N PRO A 69 -22.77 10.74 -9.92
CA PRO A 69 -23.86 9.91 -9.44
C PRO A 69 -24.48 9.10 -10.57
N LEU A 70 -24.92 7.87 -10.29
CA LEU A 70 -25.47 6.97 -11.31
C LEU A 70 -26.61 7.61 -12.13
N GLN A 71 -27.42 8.44 -11.48
CA GLN A 71 -28.57 9.14 -12.07
C GLN A 71 -28.12 10.20 -13.10
N ASP A 72 -26.92 10.76 -12.93
CA ASP A 72 -26.41 11.89 -13.72
C ASP A 72 -25.37 11.47 -14.77
N ARG A 73 -25.10 10.16 -14.92
CA ARG A 73 -24.06 9.65 -15.84
C ARG A 73 -24.31 9.92 -17.32
N PHE A 74 -25.54 10.30 -17.67
CA PHE A 74 -25.93 10.69 -19.03
C PHE A 74 -25.93 12.22 -19.23
N GLY A 75 -25.67 13.00 -18.18
CA GLY A 75 -25.54 14.46 -18.23
C GLY A 75 -24.12 14.92 -18.58
N GLY A 76 -23.98 16.16 -19.04
CA GLY A 76 -22.67 16.77 -19.34
C GLY A 76 -21.83 16.97 -18.07
N ILE A 77 -20.62 16.38 -18.05
CA ILE A 77 -19.69 16.39 -16.90
C ILE A 77 -19.34 17.82 -16.44
N GLU A 78 -19.30 18.78 -17.36
CA GLU A 78 -18.96 20.19 -17.09
C GLU A 78 -19.93 20.90 -16.16
N SER A 79 -21.16 20.39 -16.00
CA SER A 79 -22.18 20.97 -15.12
C SER A 79 -22.13 20.44 -13.68
N LEU A 80 -21.34 19.40 -13.41
CA LEU A 80 -21.30 18.72 -12.11
C LEU A 80 -20.48 19.51 -11.09
N LYS A 81 -21.17 20.24 -10.20
CA LYS A 81 -20.57 20.86 -9.01
C LYS A 81 -20.42 19.83 -7.88
N THR A 82 -19.56 18.84 -8.05
CA THR A 82 -19.26 17.86 -7.00
C THR A 82 -18.01 18.26 -6.20
N LYS A 83 -18.00 17.87 -4.92
CA LYS A 83 -16.82 17.92 -4.05
C LYS A 83 -16.30 16.53 -3.69
N ILE A 84 -16.81 15.50 -4.36
CA ILE A 84 -16.43 14.12 -4.19
C ILE A 84 -15.63 13.71 -5.41
N PHE A 85 -14.45 13.15 -5.19
CA PHE A 85 -13.55 12.69 -6.23
C PHE A 85 -13.25 11.21 -6.01
N THR A 86 -13.18 10.43 -7.08
CA THR A 86 -12.83 9.01 -7.04
C THR A 86 -11.51 8.80 -7.78
N LEU A 87 -10.65 7.92 -7.25
CA LEU A 87 -9.46 7.48 -7.97
C LEU A 87 -9.86 6.55 -9.10
N CYS A 88 -9.61 6.95 -10.35
CA CYS A 88 -10.03 6.21 -11.54
C CYS A 88 -8.93 6.12 -12.59
N CYS A 89 -8.97 5.04 -13.37
CA CYS A 89 -8.24 4.95 -14.63
C CYS A 89 -8.92 5.82 -15.68
N THR A 90 -8.13 6.67 -16.35
CA THR A 90 -8.58 7.61 -17.39
C THR A 90 -8.35 7.07 -18.80
N GLN A 91 -7.87 5.84 -18.95
CA GLN A 91 -7.71 5.20 -20.26
C GLN A 91 -9.05 4.87 -20.90
N ARG A 92 -9.10 4.96 -22.24
CA ARG A 92 -10.26 4.52 -23.02
C ARG A 92 -10.43 3.01 -22.90
N ARG A 93 -11.67 2.54 -22.87
CA ARG A 93 -12.02 1.11 -22.83
C ARG A 93 -11.32 0.28 -23.91
N SER A 94 -11.17 0.83 -25.12
CA SER A 94 -10.48 0.15 -26.23
C SER A 94 -8.97 -0.06 -25.97
N ALA A 95 -8.32 0.85 -25.26
CA ALA A 95 -6.92 0.71 -24.86
C ALA A 95 -6.77 -0.36 -23.76
N LEU A 96 -7.68 -0.34 -22.78
CA LEU A 96 -7.73 -1.35 -21.71
C LEU A 96 -7.94 -2.77 -22.27
N ASN A 97 -8.84 -2.94 -23.24
CA ASN A 97 -9.10 -4.23 -23.88
C ASN A 97 -7.89 -4.78 -24.67
N ARG A 98 -6.92 -3.94 -25.03
CA ARG A 98 -5.70 -4.33 -25.76
C ARG A 98 -4.47 -4.37 -24.86
N MET A 99 -4.65 -4.12 -23.56
CA MET A 99 -3.55 -4.10 -22.60
C MET A 99 -2.99 -5.50 -22.41
N LYS A 100 -1.66 -5.60 -22.37
CA LYS A 100 -0.98 -6.86 -22.02
C LYS A 100 -1.27 -7.22 -20.56
N THR A 101 -1.38 -8.52 -20.26
CA THR A 101 -1.66 -9.02 -18.92
C THR A 101 -0.72 -8.46 -17.86
N GLU A 102 0.58 -8.36 -18.15
CA GLU A 102 1.57 -7.78 -17.22
C GLU A 102 1.25 -6.33 -16.84
N SER A 103 0.83 -5.51 -17.80
CA SER A 103 0.43 -4.12 -17.54
C SER A 103 -0.91 -4.06 -16.82
N ALA A 104 -1.84 -4.96 -17.15
CA ALA A 104 -3.12 -5.06 -16.45
C ALA A 104 -2.94 -5.46 -14.98
N ASN A 105 -1.98 -6.35 -14.69
CA ASN A 105 -1.66 -6.80 -13.34
C ASN A 105 -1.28 -5.65 -12.39
N LYS A 106 -0.65 -4.59 -12.91
CA LYS A 106 -0.32 -3.39 -12.14
C LYS A 106 -1.56 -2.64 -11.60
N PHE A 107 -2.73 -2.80 -12.23
CA PHE A 107 -3.98 -2.20 -11.78
C PHE A 107 -4.69 -2.98 -10.66
N TYR A 108 -4.29 -4.22 -10.37
CA TYR A 108 -4.93 -5.01 -9.32
C TYR A 108 -4.34 -4.76 -7.92
N TYR A 109 -3.09 -4.30 -7.84
CA TYR A 109 -2.34 -4.18 -6.59
C TYR A 109 -1.74 -2.79 -6.37
N TYR A 110 -2.42 -1.75 -6.88
CA TYR A 110 -1.99 -0.38 -6.62
C TYR A 110 -2.61 0.18 -5.34
N THR A 111 -1.90 1.07 -4.68
CA THR A 111 -2.37 1.80 -3.50
C THR A 111 -1.83 3.23 -3.58
N PRO A 112 -2.63 4.28 -3.32
CA PRO A 112 -2.09 5.63 -3.22
C PRO A 112 -0.93 5.67 -2.22
N SER A 113 0.22 6.20 -2.62
CA SER A 113 1.49 6.02 -1.88
C SER A 113 2.08 7.29 -1.29
N ASP A 114 1.56 8.46 -1.66
CA ASP A 114 2.13 9.72 -1.18
C ASP A 114 1.36 10.26 0.02
N MET A 115 1.85 9.94 1.23
CA MET A 115 1.43 10.60 2.48
C MET A 115 2.68 11.10 3.22
N PRO A 116 3.24 12.25 2.81
CA PRO A 116 4.57 12.68 3.23
C PRO A 116 4.65 13.05 4.72
N LEU A 117 3.52 13.25 5.40
CA LEU A 117 3.52 13.55 6.84
C LEU A 117 3.76 12.33 7.73
N ASN A 118 3.51 11.13 7.23
CA ASN A 118 3.70 9.91 7.99
C ASN A 118 4.95 9.19 7.48
N PRO A 119 5.87 8.77 8.36
CA PRO A 119 6.78 7.71 7.98
C PRO A 119 5.98 6.47 7.54
N PRO A 120 6.36 5.80 6.43
CA PRO A 120 5.93 4.43 6.19
C PRO A 120 6.17 3.59 7.45
N GLU A 121 5.26 2.68 7.79
CA GLU A 121 5.42 1.81 8.96
C GLU A 121 6.75 1.02 8.95
N ASP A 122 7.28 0.75 7.76
CA ASP A 122 8.55 0.03 7.58
C ASP A 122 9.80 0.91 7.77
N GLU A 123 9.63 2.24 7.92
CA GLU A 123 10.68 3.12 8.43
C GLU A 123 10.74 3.12 9.97
N ASP A 124 9.62 2.79 10.63
CA ASP A 124 9.63 2.43 12.07
C ASP A 124 10.14 0.97 12.26
N GLY A 125 10.14 0.18 11.18
CA GLY A 125 10.48 -1.23 11.14
C GLY A 125 11.98 -1.47 11.19
N THR A 126 12.46 -1.84 12.37
CA THR A 126 13.78 -2.43 12.51
C THR A 126 13.92 -3.72 11.69
N VAL A 127 12.84 -4.40 11.31
CA VAL A 127 12.91 -5.71 10.65
C VAL A 127 12.97 -5.61 9.11
N VAL A 128 14.03 -6.17 8.53
CA VAL A 128 14.33 -6.29 7.10
C VAL A 128 14.11 -7.71 6.65
N ARG A 129 13.22 -7.93 5.68
CA ARG A 129 13.09 -9.23 5.04
C ARG A 129 14.22 -9.45 4.04
N VAL A 130 15.11 -10.39 4.34
CA VAL A 130 16.25 -10.77 3.53
C VAL A 130 15.97 -12.10 2.85
N ILE A 131 16.26 -12.17 1.55
CA ILE A 131 16.14 -13.40 0.75
C ILE A 131 17.56 -13.81 0.35
N TYR A 132 18.07 -14.89 0.94
CA TYR A 132 19.37 -15.46 0.59
C TYR A 132 19.21 -16.35 -0.66
N PRO A 133 20.02 -16.14 -1.71
CA PRO A 133 19.83 -16.77 -3.02
C PRO A 133 20.39 -18.21 -3.06
N LEU A 134 19.81 -19.10 -2.27
CA LEU A 134 19.99 -20.56 -2.41
C LEU A 134 18.83 -21.17 -3.20
N GLU A 135 18.97 -22.44 -3.59
CA GLU A 135 17.89 -23.25 -4.15
C GLU A 135 17.54 -24.36 -3.16
N PRO A 136 16.42 -24.26 -2.42
CA PRO A 136 15.44 -23.17 -2.40
C PRO A 136 15.92 -21.91 -1.64
N PRO A 137 15.36 -20.72 -1.94
CA PRO A 137 15.80 -19.48 -1.31
C PRO A 137 15.37 -19.43 0.14
N ILE A 138 16.28 -19.00 1.01
CA ILE A 138 16.01 -18.86 2.44
C ILE A 138 15.49 -17.46 2.69
N VAL A 139 14.33 -17.36 3.33
CA VAL A 139 13.69 -16.09 3.67
C VAL A 139 13.82 -15.86 5.16
N CYS A 140 14.45 -14.75 5.55
CA CYS A 140 14.69 -14.41 6.95
C CYS A 140 14.26 -12.97 7.22
N ASP A 141 13.59 -12.76 8.35
CA ASP A 141 13.27 -11.43 8.85
C ASP A 141 14.37 -11.01 9.85
N PHE A 142 15.07 -9.93 9.56
CA PHE A 142 16.26 -9.47 10.30
C PHE A 142 16.04 -8.11 10.94
N ASP A 143 16.14 -8.00 12.27
CA ASP A 143 16.11 -6.71 12.94
C ASP A 143 17.46 -5.95 12.71
N LEU A 144 17.43 -4.69 12.26
CA LEU A 144 18.56 -3.80 12.01
C LEU A 144 19.42 -3.58 13.27
N MET A 145 18.88 -3.89 14.45
CA MET A 145 19.54 -3.85 15.75
C MET A 145 20.14 -5.19 16.17
N ASP A 146 19.83 -6.29 15.47
CA ASP A 146 20.37 -7.62 15.78
C ASP A 146 21.84 -7.76 15.36
N ASP A 147 22.54 -8.67 16.04
CA ASP A 147 23.90 -9.07 15.66
C ASP A 147 23.84 -10.06 14.49
N TYR A 148 24.35 -9.64 13.32
CA TYR A 148 24.42 -10.43 12.10
C TYR A 148 25.13 -11.78 12.30
N LYS A 149 26.07 -11.89 13.24
CA LYS A 149 26.80 -13.14 13.54
C LYS A 149 25.90 -14.17 14.21
N VAL A 150 25.04 -13.71 15.11
CA VAL A 150 24.06 -14.55 15.82
C VAL A 150 23.02 -15.06 14.84
N LEU A 151 22.56 -14.20 13.94
CA LEU A 151 21.60 -14.57 12.90
C LEU A 151 22.20 -15.56 11.89
N ALA A 152 23.41 -15.30 11.38
CA ALA A 152 24.08 -16.20 10.44
C ALA A 152 24.28 -17.59 11.04
N HIS A 153 24.73 -17.67 12.30
CA HIS A 153 24.87 -18.94 13.01
C HIS A 153 23.52 -19.65 13.19
N LYS A 154 22.45 -18.93 13.50
CA LYS A 154 21.11 -19.50 13.60
C LYS A 154 20.61 -20.03 12.26
N LEU A 155 20.79 -19.27 11.17
CA LEU A 155 20.42 -19.67 9.81
C LEU A 155 21.14 -20.94 9.38
N VAL A 156 22.46 -21.01 9.57
CA VAL A 156 23.26 -22.21 9.24
C VAL A 156 22.75 -23.43 10.00
N LYS A 157 22.43 -23.26 11.29
CA LYS A 157 21.93 -24.34 12.14
C LYS A 157 20.50 -24.78 11.77
N ASP A 158 19.59 -23.83 11.56
CA ASP A 158 18.17 -24.09 11.31
C ASP A 158 17.95 -24.68 9.91
N GLU A 159 18.76 -24.27 8.92
CA GLU A 159 18.67 -24.71 7.52
C GLU A 159 19.65 -25.88 7.21
N GLY A 160 20.45 -26.30 8.19
CA GLY A 160 21.40 -27.41 8.04
C GLY A 160 22.52 -27.16 7.02
N LEU A 161 22.92 -25.89 6.86
CA LEU A 161 23.96 -25.50 5.92
C LEU A 161 25.36 -25.85 6.47
N PRO A 162 26.36 -26.07 5.60
CA PRO A 162 27.71 -26.30 6.06
C PRO A 162 28.33 -24.99 6.61
N GLU A 163 29.23 -25.12 7.60
CA GLU A 163 29.77 -23.97 8.36
C GLU A 163 30.57 -22.98 7.50
N ASP A 164 31.07 -23.40 6.33
CA ASP A 164 31.74 -22.53 5.36
C ASP A 164 30.78 -21.55 4.67
N GLU A 165 29.47 -21.82 4.66
CA GLU A 165 28.45 -20.87 4.20
C GLU A 165 28.20 -19.75 5.22
N ARG A 166 28.61 -19.93 6.48
CA ARG A 166 28.37 -18.96 7.55
C ARG A 166 28.98 -17.58 7.23
N GLU A 167 30.23 -17.56 6.76
CA GLU A 167 30.93 -16.32 6.43
C GLU A 167 30.27 -15.60 5.25
N LYS A 168 29.82 -16.36 4.24
CA LYS A 168 29.10 -15.81 3.08
C LYS A 168 27.75 -15.22 3.48
N ILE A 169 27.00 -15.90 4.35
CA ILE A 169 25.73 -15.40 4.89
C ILE A 169 25.96 -14.15 5.73
N GLU A 170 27.00 -14.13 6.55
CA GLU A 170 27.38 -12.96 7.36
C GLU A 170 27.70 -11.74 6.48
N GLU A 171 28.52 -11.89 5.45
CA GLU A 171 28.83 -10.81 4.51
C GLU A 171 27.59 -10.33 3.74
N PHE A 172 26.77 -11.28 3.27
CA PHE A 172 25.52 -10.97 2.56
C PHE A 172 24.54 -10.18 3.43
N LEU A 173 24.32 -10.60 4.67
CA LEU A 173 23.46 -9.89 5.63
C LEU A 173 24.00 -8.48 5.89
N LYS A 174 25.30 -8.35 6.10
CA LYS A 174 25.96 -7.05 6.34
C LYS A 174 25.78 -6.09 5.16
N GLU A 175 25.92 -6.58 3.93
CA GLU A 175 25.72 -5.77 2.73
C GLU A 175 24.24 -5.33 2.60
N LYS A 176 23.30 -6.25 2.79
CA LYS A 176 21.86 -5.95 2.73
C LYS A 176 21.42 -4.95 3.80
N VAL A 177 21.92 -5.08 5.02
CA VAL A 177 21.66 -4.14 6.11
C VAL A 177 22.23 -2.76 5.79
N LYS A 178 23.47 -2.70 5.28
CA LYS A 178 24.08 -1.42 4.88
C LYS A 178 23.28 -0.74 3.77
N GLN A 179 22.89 -1.49 2.75
CA GLN A 179 22.08 -0.99 1.65
C GLN A 179 20.74 -0.45 2.17
N ARG A 180 20.06 -1.20 3.05
CA ARG A 180 18.79 -0.77 3.62
C ARG A 180 18.92 0.48 4.48
N LYS A 181 19.98 0.63 5.28
CA LYS A 181 20.22 1.84 6.07
C LYS A 181 20.37 3.08 5.18
N ILE A 182 21.08 2.95 4.06
CA ILE A 182 21.22 4.03 3.07
C ILE A 182 19.86 4.37 2.44
N GLU A 183 19.06 3.37 2.06
CA GLU A 183 17.72 3.59 1.50
C GLU A 183 16.78 4.29 2.48
N VAL A 184 16.82 3.91 3.76
CA VAL A 184 16.02 4.55 4.83
C VAL A 184 16.45 6.00 5.01
N GLU A 185 17.75 6.29 5.12
CA GLU A 185 18.27 7.65 5.27
C GLU A 185 17.88 8.54 4.08
N GLN A 186 17.99 8.01 2.86
CA GLN A 186 17.57 8.72 1.63
C GLN A 186 16.06 8.98 1.61
N ALA A 187 15.25 8.03 2.06
CA ALA A 187 13.79 8.18 2.15
C ALA A 187 13.41 9.24 3.20
N GLU A 188 14.07 9.24 4.37
CA GLU A 188 13.87 10.26 5.41
C GLU A 188 14.24 11.66 4.92
N GLU A 189 15.37 11.81 4.22
CA GLU A 189 15.81 13.09 3.66
C GLU A 189 14.85 13.58 2.56
N ALA A 190 14.42 12.69 1.66
CA ALA A 190 13.44 13.00 0.63
C ALA A 190 12.10 13.44 1.24
N ARG A 191 11.65 12.77 2.31
CA ARG A 191 10.44 13.17 3.06
C ARG A 191 10.61 14.54 3.71
N LYS A 192 11.73 14.80 4.39
CA LYS A 192 12.00 16.12 4.98
C LYS A 192 11.91 17.22 3.93
N LYS A 193 12.57 17.03 2.79
CA LYS A 193 12.50 17.97 1.65
C LYS A 193 11.07 18.15 1.13
N ALA A 194 10.29 17.08 1.03
CA ALA A 194 8.90 17.14 0.61
C ALA A 194 8.01 17.93 1.60
N ILE A 195 8.22 17.76 2.91
CA ILE A 195 7.51 18.51 3.96
C ILE A 195 7.94 19.99 3.97
N GLU A 196 9.23 20.28 3.82
CA GLU A 196 9.77 21.65 3.78
C GLU A 196 9.31 22.42 2.54
N GLY A 197 9.23 21.75 1.39
CA GLY A 197 8.73 22.32 0.13
C GLY A 197 7.21 22.41 0.04
N MET A 198 6.47 21.88 1.02
CA MET A 198 5.01 21.86 1.01
C MET A 198 4.42 23.22 1.34
N ASP A 199 3.38 23.62 0.59
CA ASP A 199 2.62 24.83 0.92
C ASP A 199 2.02 24.74 2.34
N PRO A 200 2.12 25.80 3.17
CA PRO A 200 1.62 25.77 4.54
C PRO A 200 0.15 25.39 4.68
N LYS A 201 -0.72 25.76 3.72
CA LYS A 201 -2.14 25.39 3.75
C LYS A 201 -2.32 23.91 3.44
N GLN A 202 -1.54 23.37 2.50
CA GLN A 202 -1.55 21.95 2.18
C GLN A 202 -1.05 21.11 3.36
N ARG A 203 0.01 21.56 4.03
CA ARG A 203 0.53 20.92 5.25
C ARG A 203 -0.53 20.84 6.34
N VAL A 204 -1.15 21.97 6.70
CA VAL A 204 -2.22 22.02 7.70
C VAL A 204 -3.41 21.15 7.29
N ALA A 205 -3.74 21.10 6.00
CA ALA A 205 -4.81 20.25 5.49
C ALA A 205 -4.51 18.75 5.67
N PHE A 206 -3.29 18.31 5.37
CA PHE A 206 -2.88 16.92 5.58
C PHE A 206 -2.76 16.57 7.07
N GLU A 207 -2.31 17.48 7.94
CA GLU A 207 -2.28 17.27 9.39
C GLU A 207 -3.70 17.10 9.98
N ASN A 208 -4.69 17.80 9.42
CA ASN A 208 -6.09 17.75 9.87
C ASN A 208 -6.97 16.75 9.12
N MET A 209 -6.41 16.05 8.13
CA MET A 209 -7.12 15.12 7.28
C MET A 209 -7.81 14.03 8.11
N LYS A 210 -9.04 13.66 7.72
CA LYS A 210 -9.77 12.55 8.34
C LYS A 210 -9.94 11.39 7.38
N LEU A 211 -9.69 10.20 7.91
CA LEU A 211 -9.72 8.94 7.16
C LEU A 211 -10.89 8.10 7.67
N TYR A 212 -11.78 7.72 6.76
CA TYR A 212 -12.92 6.87 7.01
C TYR A 212 -12.74 5.59 6.20
N LYS A 213 -13.03 4.45 6.81
CA LYS A 213 -12.98 3.16 6.15
C LYS A 213 -14.33 2.49 6.26
N PHE A 214 -14.88 2.12 5.11
CA PHE A 214 -16.19 1.52 4.97
C PHE A 214 -16.05 0.07 4.57
N TYR A 215 -16.60 -0.81 5.40
CA TYR A 215 -16.81 -2.21 5.07
C TYR A 215 -18.17 -2.40 4.41
N PRO A 216 -18.34 -3.47 3.60
CA PRO A 216 -19.63 -3.78 3.03
C PRO A 216 -20.62 -4.12 4.15
N VAL A 217 -21.87 -3.68 3.96
CA VAL A 217 -22.96 -4.03 4.86
C VAL A 217 -23.38 -5.47 4.57
N LYS A 218 -23.60 -6.26 5.62
CA LYS A 218 -24.11 -7.63 5.50
C LYS A 218 -25.46 -7.63 4.80
N THR A 219 -25.54 -8.36 3.69
CA THR A 219 -26.78 -8.78 3.03
C THR A 219 -26.96 -10.30 3.19
N PRO A 220 -28.15 -10.87 2.88
CA PRO A 220 -28.38 -12.31 2.96
C PRO A 220 -27.39 -13.16 2.16
N ASP A 221 -26.84 -12.61 1.07
CA ASP A 221 -25.94 -13.31 0.14
C ASP A 221 -24.45 -13.05 0.41
N THR A 222 -24.11 -12.33 1.49
CA THR A 222 -22.72 -11.97 1.81
C THR A 222 -22.32 -12.47 3.20
N PRO A 223 -21.05 -12.88 3.38
CA PRO A 223 -20.56 -13.27 4.69
C PRO A 223 -20.58 -12.09 5.68
N ASP A 224 -20.71 -12.40 6.96
CA ASP A 224 -20.68 -11.38 8.02
C ASP A 224 -19.25 -10.90 8.25
N VAL A 225 -19.00 -9.62 7.99
CA VAL A 225 -17.67 -9.03 8.11
C VAL A 225 -17.41 -8.27 9.41
N ASN A 226 -18.37 -8.25 10.34
CA ASN A 226 -18.27 -7.37 11.52
C ASN A 226 -17.09 -7.70 12.43
N ASN A 227 -16.73 -8.99 12.57
CA ASN A 227 -15.68 -9.43 13.48
C ASN A 227 -14.25 -9.22 12.96
N MET A 228 -14.07 -8.88 11.66
CA MET A 228 -12.75 -8.67 11.06
C MET A 228 -12.48 -7.21 10.70
N LYS A 229 -13.40 -6.30 11.00
CA LYS A 229 -13.22 -4.89 10.63
C LYS A 229 -11.96 -4.36 11.32
N SER A 230 -11.00 -3.93 10.52
CA SER A 230 -9.74 -3.36 10.98
C SER A 230 -9.68 -1.89 10.64
N ARG A 231 -9.12 -1.07 11.54
CA ARG A 231 -8.80 0.33 11.23
C ARG A 231 -7.58 0.45 10.34
N TYR A 232 -6.74 -0.57 10.25
CA TYR A 232 -5.55 -0.54 9.41
C TYR A 232 -5.91 -0.29 7.94
N ILE A 233 -5.18 0.59 7.26
CA ILE A 233 -5.41 0.93 5.84
C ILE A 233 -4.26 0.38 5.00
N ASN A 234 -3.06 0.93 5.20
CA ASN A 234 -1.80 0.54 4.59
C ASN A 234 -0.67 1.31 5.28
N ARG A 235 0.58 1.02 4.92
CA ARG A 235 1.77 1.66 5.51
C ARG A 235 1.83 3.19 5.37
N TYR A 236 1.15 3.79 4.40
CA TYR A 236 1.17 5.24 4.14
C TYR A 236 0.08 6.00 4.92
N TYR A 237 -1.15 5.49 4.86
CA TYR A 237 -2.32 6.08 5.50
C TYR A 237 -2.52 5.57 6.94
N ARG A 238 -1.73 4.56 7.36
CA ARG A 238 -1.72 3.92 8.68
C ARG A 238 -3.11 3.43 9.09
N ARG A 239 -3.82 4.18 9.93
CA ARG A 239 -5.12 3.78 10.51
C ARG A 239 -6.20 4.80 10.17
N ALA A 240 -7.38 4.29 9.84
CA ALA A 240 -8.59 5.07 9.73
C ALA A 240 -8.93 5.70 11.10
N HIS A 241 -9.35 6.97 11.06
CA HIS A 241 -9.88 7.67 12.22
C HIS A 241 -11.26 7.11 12.59
N TYR A 242 -12.05 6.76 11.56
CA TYR A 242 -13.41 6.27 11.70
C TYR A 242 -13.58 4.96 10.92
N LEU A 243 -14.23 4.00 11.57
CA LEU A 243 -14.53 2.68 11.02
C LEU A 243 -16.04 2.58 10.87
N MET A 244 -16.51 2.26 9.66
CA MET A 244 -17.91 2.21 9.28
C MET A 244 -18.26 0.79 8.80
#